data_AF-I4W4D1-F1
#
_entry.id   AF-I4W4D1-F1
#
_cell.length_a   1.000
_cell.length_b   1.000
_cell.length_c   1.000
_cell.angle_alpha   90.00
_cell.angle_beta   90.00
_cell.angle_gamma   90.00
#
_symmetry.space_group_name_H-M   'P 1'
#
loop_
_entity.id
_entity.type
_entity.pdbx_description
1 polymer ?
#
loop_
_entity_poly.entity_id
_entity_poly.type
_entity_poly.pdbx_seq_one_letter_code
_entity_poly.pdbx_strand_id
1 'polypeptide(L)'
;MPHAHRSKSLPTLLALCGLAGCGGRISWVDIDASGCNLARVSAMNRDAELVHQMGAVCAVNGKAASADQLRCHGNTLQVACRE
;
A
#
# COMPACT_ATOMS: atom_id res chain seq x y z
N MET A 1 -7.86 -17.46 -48.37
CA MET A 1 -8.20 -16.07 -47.98
C MET A 1 -8.76 -16.09 -46.55
N PRO A 2 -8.29 -15.23 -45.64
CA PRO A 2 -8.49 -15.34 -44.18
C PRO A 2 -9.60 -14.41 -43.65
N HIS A 3 -10.27 -14.81 -42.57
CA HIS A 3 -10.99 -13.93 -41.62
C HIS A 3 -10.97 -14.65 -40.25
N ALA A 4 -10.21 -14.20 -39.24
CA ALA A 4 -10.55 -13.12 -38.28
C ALA A 4 -11.78 -13.52 -37.42
N HIS A 5 -11.89 -13.34 -36.11
CA HIS A 5 -11.13 -12.69 -35.05
C HIS A 5 -12.04 -12.82 -33.81
N ARG A 6 -11.57 -13.24 -32.62
CA ARG A 6 -12.26 -12.87 -31.38
C ARG A 6 -11.32 -12.79 -30.19
N SER A 7 -10.55 -11.71 -30.20
CA SER A 7 -10.06 -11.07 -28.98
C SER A 7 -11.24 -10.59 -28.12
N LYS A 8 -11.12 -10.75 -26.81
CA LYS A 8 -11.87 -9.97 -25.83
C LYS A 8 -10.85 -9.36 -24.88
N SER A 9 -10.25 -8.28 -25.37
CA SER A 9 -9.53 -7.31 -24.56
C SER A 9 -10.57 -6.57 -23.73
N LEU A 10 -10.55 -6.75 -22.40
CA LEU A 10 -11.33 -5.96 -21.45
C LEU A 10 -10.50 -4.77 -20.94
N PRO A 11 -11.17 -3.66 -20.56
CA PRO A 11 -10.90 -2.34 -21.10
C PRO A 11 -9.91 -1.52 -20.28
N THR A 12 -9.26 -0.61 -21.00
CA THR A 12 -8.56 0.59 -20.51
C THR A 12 -9.51 1.44 -19.66
N LEU A 13 -9.24 1.58 -18.37
CA LEU A 13 -9.77 2.66 -17.54
C LEU A 13 -8.65 3.69 -17.34
N LEU A 14 -8.78 4.81 -18.06
CA LEU A 14 -8.15 6.08 -17.71
C LEU A 14 -8.69 6.54 -16.35
N ALA A 15 -7.83 7.04 -15.46
CA ALA A 15 -8.05 8.33 -14.79
C ALA A 15 -6.83 8.77 -13.95
N LEU A 16 -6.51 10.05 -14.10
CA LEU A 16 -5.45 10.80 -13.46
C LEU A 16 -5.65 10.95 -11.93
N CYS A 17 -4.55 10.86 -11.18
CA CYS A 17 -4.36 11.51 -9.86
C CYS A 17 -2.84 11.52 -9.59
N GLY A 18 -2.03 12.50 -9.96
CA GLY A 18 -2.23 13.94 -9.96
C GLY A 18 -0.90 14.53 -9.49
N LEU A 19 -0.36 15.49 -10.23
CA LEU A 19 0.56 16.47 -9.69
C LEU A 19 -0.13 17.12 -8.48
N ALA A 20 0.19 16.70 -7.26
CA ALA A 20 -0.19 17.47 -6.09
C ALA A 20 0.92 17.44 -5.06
N GLY A 21 1.63 18.57 -5.01
CA GLY A 21 2.17 19.15 -3.80
C GLY A 21 3.41 18.47 -3.23
N CYS A 22 4.45 19.27 -3.00
CA CYS A 22 5.51 18.97 -2.03
C CYS A 22 4.91 18.84 -0.61
N GLY A 23 4.18 17.78 -0.36
CA GLY A 23 3.62 17.38 0.92
C GLY A 23 3.48 15.87 0.86
N GLY A 24 4.42 15.15 1.48
CA GLY A 24 4.58 13.70 1.33
C GLY A 24 3.24 12.98 1.37
N ARG A 25 2.89 12.31 0.28
CA ARG A 25 1.64 11.57 0.18
C ARG A 25 1.82 10.26 0.95
N ILE A 26 0.82 9.93 1.76
CA ILE A 26 0.79 8.65 2.46
C ILE A 26 -0.17 7.72 1.72
N SER A 27 0.37 6.60 1.24
CA SER A 27 -0.39 5.49 0.68
C SER A 27 -0.49 4.38 1.72
N TRP A 28 -1.70 3.91 2.01
CA TRP A 28 -1.90 2.81 2.96
C TRP A 28 -1.87 1.48 2.22
N VAL A 29 -1.01 0.57 2.67
CA VAL A 29 -0.90 -0.79 2.16
C VAL A 29 -1.46 -1.76 3.18
N ASP A 30 -2.49 -2.52 2.80
CA ASP A 30 -3.08 -3.57 3.63
C ASP A 30 -2.25 -4.85 3.60
N ILE A 31 -1.88 -5.34 4.76
CA ILE A 31 -1.27 -6.65 5.00
C ILE A 31 -2.34 -7.53 5.64
N ASP A 32 -2.51 -8.75 5.11
CA ASP A 32 -3.32 -9.75 5.81
C ASP A 32 -2.68 -10.05 7.17
N ALA A 33 -3.37 -9.61 8.22
CA ALA A 33 -2.94 -9.78 9.59
C ALA A 33 -4.17 -10.21 10.38
N SER A 34 -4.64 -11.43 10.07
CA SER A 34 -5.75 -12.08 10.76
C SER A 34 -5.58 -11.95 12.28
N GLY A 35 -6.40 -11.09 12.90
CA GLY A 35 -6.29 -10.75 14.32
C GLY A 35 -5.45 -9.51 14.64
N CYS A 36 -5.55 -8.46 13.83
CA CYS A 36 -4.89 -7.18 14.12
C CYS A 36 -5.27 -6.67 15.52
N ASN A 37 -4.28 -6.56 16.39
CA ASN A 37 -4.45 -6.15 17.78
C ASN A 37 -3.92 -4.72 17.96
N LEU A 38 -4.82 -3.78 18.28
CA LEU A 38 -4.48 -2.37 18.44
C LEU A 38 -3.36 -2.14 19.47
N ALA A 39 -3.36 -2.86 20.60
CA ALA A 39 -2.31 -2.72 21.60
C ALA A 39 -0.94 -3.16 21.06
N ARG A 40 -0.91 -4.25 20.29
CA ARG A 40 0.31 -4.73 19.63
C ARG A 40 0.78 -3.74 18.56
N VAL A 41 -0.12 -3.20 17.74
CA VAL A 41 0.23 -2.18 16.74
C VAL A 41 0.71 -0.88 17.37
N SER A 42 0.10 -0.45 18.47
CA SER A 42 0.60 0.70 19.24
C SER A 42 1.98 0.45 19.83
N ALA A 43 2.29 -0.77 20.28
CA ALA A 43 3.65 -1.13 20.71
C ALA A 43 4.63 -1.12 19.53
N MET A 44 4.25 -1.68 18.38
CA MET A 44 5.07 -1.66 17.16
C MET A 44 5.36 -0.22 16.69
N ASN A 45 4.39 0.69 16.74
CA ASN A 45 4.60 2.10 16.40
C ASN A 45 5.56 2.84 17.32
N ARG A 46 5.82 2.33 18.53
CA ARG A 46 6.84 2.91 19.43
C ARG A 46 8.25 2.45 19.06
N ASP A 47 8.35 1.40 18.26
CA ASP A 47 9.59 0.88 17.72
C ASP A 47 9.81 1.43 16.31
N ALA A 48 10.57 2.53 16.22
CA ALA A 48 10.83 3.19 14.95
C ALA A 48 11.62 2.31 13.97
N GLU A 49 12.46 1.39 14.47
CA GLU A 49 13.21 0.46 13.62
C GLU A 49 12.27 -0.54 12.98
N LEU A 50 11.36 -1.13 13.76
CA LEU A 50 10.35 -2.05 13.25
C LEU A 50 9.43 -1.38 12.22
N VAL A 51 8.96 -0.15 12.50
CA VAL A 51 8.17 0.62 11.53
C VAL A 51 8.97 0.86 10.26
N HIS A 52 10.25 1.23 10.37
CA HIS A 52 11.11 1.43 9.20
C HIS A 52 11.30 0.15 8.39
N GLN A 53 11.46 -1.01 9.04
CA GLN A 53 11.55 -2.32 8.37
C GLN A 53 10.28 -2.65 7.57
N MET A 54 9.11 -2.19 8.02
CA MET A 54 7.85 -2.31 7.25
C MET A 54 7.85 -1.47 5.96
N GLY A 55 8.82 -0.57 5.77
CA GLY A 55 9.10 0.09 4.49
C GLY A 55 9.40 -0.90 3.37
N ALA A 56 9.91 -2.10 3.66
CA ALA A 56 10.05 -3.15 2.65
C ALA A 56 8.70 -3.57 2.05
N VAL A 57 7.62 -3.55 2.84
CA VAL A 57 6.25 -3.84 2.36
C VAL A 57 5.78 -2.76 1.39
N CYS A 58 6.16 -1.51 1.64
CA CYS A 58 5.89 -0.41 0.73
C CYS A 58 6.63 -0.60 -0.61
N ALA A 59 7.90 -0.99 -0.56
CA ALA A 59 8.71 -1.24 -1.75
C ALA A 59 8.12 -2.34 -2.65
N VAL A 60 7.69 -3.46 -2.07
CA VAL A 60 7.08 -4.57 -2.86
C VAL A 60 5.72 -4.18 -3.47
N ASN A 61 5.05 -3.16 -2.93
CA ASN A 61 3.81 -2.59 -3.48
C ASN A 61 4.06 -1.43 -4.46
N GLY A 62 5.32 -1.21 -4.86
CA GLY A 62 5.69 -0.16 -5.82
C GLY A 62 5.69 1.25 -5.23
N LYS A 63 5.78 1.38 -3.90
CA LYS A 63 5.92 2.65 -3.17
C LYS A 63 7.37 2.87 -2.72
N ALA A 64 7.69 4.05 -2.20
CA ALA A 64 9.00 4.26 -1.61
C ALA A 64 9.19 3.30 -0.42
N ALA A 65 10.42 2.84 -0.20
CA ALA A 65 10.78 1.90 0.85
C ALA A 65 10.80 2.55 2.25
N SER A 66 9.79 3.36 2.55
CA SER A 66 9.67 4.15 3.77
C SER A 66 8.26 4.02 4.32
N ALA A 67 8.20 3.52 5.56
CA ALA A 67 6.98 3.49 6.34
C ALA A 67 7.11 4.42 7.55
N ASP A 68 6.04 5.16 7.85
CA ASP A 68 6.00 6.12 8.96
C ASP A 68 5.12 5.63 10.13
N GLN A 69 4.12 4.79 9.84
CA GLN A 69 3.14 4.36 10.83
C GLN A 69 2.45 3.04 10.43
N LEU A 70 1.98 2.31 11.43
CA LEU A 70 1.14 1.13 11.29
C LEU A 70 -0.23 1.38 11.94
N ARG A 71 -1.31 0.81 11.38
CA ARG A 71 -2.63 0.82 12.02
C ARG A 71 -3.43 -0.44 11.73
N CYS A 72 -4.35 -0.81 12.61
CA CYS A 72 -5.34 -1.83 12.28
C CYS A 72 -6.47 -1.22 11.45
N HIS A 73 -6.94 -1.96 10.46
CA HIS A 73 -8.14 -1.64 9.71
C HIS A 73 -8.95 -2.92 9.46
N GLY A 74 -10.02 -3.12 10.24
CA GLY A 74 -10.74 -4.39 10.25
C GLY A 74 -9.81 -5.55 10.67
N ASN A 75 -9.62 -6.53 9.79
CA ASN A 75 -8.76 -7.69 10.00
C ASN A 75 -7.37 -7.58 9.35
N THR A 76 -7.01 -6.40 8.81
CA THR A 76 -5.72 -6.16 8.17
C THR A 76 -4.86 -5.20 8.98
N LEU A 77 -3.55 -5.31 8.81
CA LEU A 77 -2.57 -4.35 9.28
C LEU A 77 -2.24 -3.42 8.11
N GLN A 78 -2.53 -2.13 8.26
CA GLN A 78 -2.18 -1.13 7.26
C GLN A 78 -0.84 -0.47 7.58
N VAL A 79 0.02 -0.37 6.57
CA VAL A 79 1.30 0.34 6.61
C VAL A 79 1.18 1.67 5.88
N ALA A 80 1.58 2.76 6.54
CA ALA A 80 1.65 4.10 5.95
C ALA A 80 2.93 4.22 5.13
N CYS A 81 2.84 4.01 3.82
CA CYS A 81 3.93 4.15 2.88
C CYS A 81 4.00 5.60 2.39
N ARG A 82 5.11 6.28 2.70
CA ARG A 82 5.33 7.67 2.27
C ARG A 82 5.90 7.70 0.86
N GLU A 83 5.38 8.59 0.03
CA GLU A 83 5.85 8.90 -1.33
C GLU A 83 6.58 10.24 -1.39
#